data_AF-A0A522B5V2-F1
#
_entry.id   AF-A0A522B5V2-F1
#
_cell.length_a   1.000
_cell.length_b   1.000
_cell.length_c   1.000
_cell.angle_alpha   90.00
_cell.angle_beta   90.00
_cell.angle_gamma   90.00
#
_symmetry.space_group_name_H-M   'P 1'
#
loop_
_entity.id
_entity.type
_entity.pdbx_description
1 polymer ?
#
loop_
_entity_poly.entity_id
_entity_poly.type
_entity_poly.pdbx_seq_one_letter_code
_entity_poly.pdbx_strand_id
1 'polypeptide(L)'
;MRAVHGFCLTKGPRRAYLTIVLVLAAAGCASSTPPAVVMESIHATAEFRVPDRPGEFALFVETGSTSQHCLATLQESQLQAPVQELYCAHRTATFDGGSTHVEGIWIHLFFSADPGDAMDLWVTAYQEGAKSYGTPTYCFTSEGC
;
A
#
# COMPACT_ATOMS: atom_id res chain seq x y z
N MET A 1 56.24 44.53 -56.23
CA MET A 1 55.37 45.19 -57.22
C MET A 1 53.93 44.81 -56.92
N ARG A 2 53.04 45.81 -56.79
CA ARG A 2 51.56 45.75 -56.99
C ARG A 2 50.76 44.86 -56.02
N ALA A 3 49.55 45.20 -55.59
CA ALA A 3 48.73 46.40 -55.68
C ALA A 3 47.59 46.30 -54.64
N VAL A 4 47.08 47.47 -54.29
CA VAL A 4 45.92 47.77 -53.44
C VAL A 4 44.60 47.34 -54.09
N HIS A 5 43.57 47.09 -53.27
CA HIS A 5 42.10 47.30 -53.46
C HIS A 5 41.32 46.13 -52.82
N GLY A 6 40.18 46.31 -52.13
CA GLY A 6 39.35 47.49 -51.90
C GLY A 6 38.17 47.11 -50.99
N PHE A 7 37.66 48.13 -50.32
CA PHE A 7 36.40 48.22 -49.57
C PHE A 7 35.19 47.57 -50.27
N CYS A 8 34.27 46.98 -49.48
CA CYS A 8 32.91 47.53 -49.32
C CYS A 8 32.10 46.73 -48.28
N LEU A 9 31.78 47.36 -47.15
CA LEU A 9 30.83 46.88 -46.14
C LEU A 9 29.56 47.73 -46.24
N THR A 10 28.50 47.18 -46.84
CA THR A 10 27.18 47.81 -46.85
C THR A 10 26.34 47.29 -45.68
N LYS A 11 26.09 48.19 -44.72
CA LYS A 11 25.11 48.04 -43.64
C LYS A 11 23.70 48.02 -44.22
N GLY A 12 22.95 46.96 -43.96
CA GLY A 12 21.49 46.94 -44.09
C GLY A 12 20.85 46.65 -42.72
N PRO A 13 19.89 47.46 -42.24
CA PRO A 13 19.21 47.19 -40.99
C PRO A 13 18.15 46.09 -41.20
N ARG A 14 18.47 44.85 -40.83
CA ARG A 14 17.45 43.81 -40.71
C ARG A 14 16.67 44.05 -39.42
N ARG A 15 15.45 44.57 -39.56
CA ARG A 15 14.45 44.62 -38.49
C ARG A 15 14.14 43.17 -38.06
N ALA A 16 14.74 42.74 -36.95
CA ALA A 16 14.38 41.51 -36.28
C ALA A 16 13.03 41.74 -35.57
N TYR A 17 11.96 41.20 -36.15
CA TYR A 17 10.69 41.05 -35.44
C TYR A 17 10.89 39.97 -34.36
N LEU A 18 11.04 40.42 -33.12
CA LEU A 18 11.08 39.58 -31.94
C LEU A 18 9.64 39.14 -31.62
N THR A 19 9.21 38.03 -32.20
CA THR A 19 7.95 37.38 -31.82
C THR A 19 8.16 36.73 -30.46
N ILE A 20 7.77 37.44 -29.39
CA ILE A 20 7.71 36.89 -28.04
C ILE A 20 6.55 35.89 -28.03
N VAL A 21 6.86 34.60 -28.19
CA VAL A 21 5.92 33.51 -27.94
C VAL A 21 5.84 33.35 -26.43
N LEU A 22 4.83 33.97 -25.83
CA LEU A 22 4.48 33.78 -24.43
C LEU A 22 3.89 32.37 -24.28
N VAL A 23 4.73 31.39 -23.96
CA VAL A 23 4.24 30.06 -23.55
C VAL A 23 3.67 30.24 -22.14
N LEU A 24 2.35 30.39 -22.04
CA LEU A 24 1.66 30.18 -20.76
C LEU A 24 1.86 28.71 -20.39
N ALA A 25 2.87 28.45 -19.55
CA ALA A 25 2.93 27.22 -18.79
C ALA A 25 1.75 27.28 -17.82
N ALA A 26 0.63 26.67 -18.20
CA ALA A 26 -0.42 26.33 -17.26
C ALA A 26 0.22 25.37 -16.25
N ALA A 27 0.71 25.94 -15.15
CA ALA A 27 0.98 25.20 -13.93
C ALA A 27 -0.37 24.68 -13.44
N GLY A 28 -0.82 23.58 -14.05
CA GLY A 28 -1.92 22.81 -13.52
C GLY A 28 -1.51 22.40 -12.12
N CYS A 29 -2.12 23.00 -11.11
CA CYS A 29 -2.09 22.48 -9.77
C CYS A 29 -2.64 21.06 -9.86
N ALA A 30 -1.74 20.07 -9.97
CA ALA A 30 -2.09 18.70 -9.73
C ALA A 30 -2.65 18.70 -8.32
N SER A 31 -3.97 18.53 -8.19
CA SER A 31 -4.58 18.36 -6.88
C SER A 31 -3.95 17.10 -6.31
N SER A 32 -3.02 17.25 -5.39
CA SER A 32 -2.49 16.16 -4.59
C SER A 32 -3.56 15.75 -3.58
N THR A 33 -4.74 15.40 -4.07
CA THR A 33 -5.74 14.71 -3.27
C THR A 33 -4.99 13.51 -2.70
N PRO A 34 -4.87 13.38 -1.38
CA PRO A 34 -4.26 12.21 -0.80
C PRO A 34 -4.95 11.00 -1.41
N PRO A 35 -4.20 9.95 -1.82
CA PRO A 35 -4.84 8.72 -2.27
C PRO A 35 -5.87 8.31 -1.23
N ALA A 36 -7.07 7.94 -1.67
CA ALA A 36 -8.14 7.55 -0.77
C ALA A 36 -7.61 6.50 0.21
N VAL A 37 -7.88 6.71 1.51
CA VAL A 37 -7.52 5.76 2.57
C VAL A 37 -8.36 4.50 2.32
N VAL A 38 -7.75 3.46 1.75
CA VAL A 38 -8.42 2.18 1.51
C VAL A 38 -8.40 1.39 2.82
N MET A 39 -9.57 1.23 3.42
CA MET A 39 -9.80 0.31 4.53
C MET A 39 -10.62 -0.87 3.99
N GLU A 40 -10.33 -2.08 4.46
CA GLU A 40 -11.04 -3.30 4.03
C GLU A 40 -11.65 -4.01 5.23
N SER A 41 -12.80 -4.65 5.01
CA SER A 41 -13.46 -5.51 5.98
C SER A 41 -13.01 -6.96 5.74
N ILE A 42 -12.15 -7.45 6.62
CA ILE A 42 -11.58 -8.80 6.54
C ILE A 42 -12.44 -9.77 7.35
N HIS A 43 -12.86 -10.85 6.70
CA HIS A 43 -13.60 -11.93 7.34
C HIS A 43 -12.64 -12.91 8.00
N ALA A 44 -12.73 -13.06 9.32
CA ALA A 44 -12.00 -14.04 10.09
C ALA A 44 -12.96 -15.15 10.54
N THR A 45 -12.67 -16.38 10.16
CA THR A 45 -13.43 -17.59 10.51
C THR A 45 -12.56 -18.56 11.31
N ALA A 46 -13.15 -19.68 11.74
CA ALA A 46 -12.46 -20.72 12.48
C ALA A 46 -11.23 -21.34 11.76
N GLU A 47 -11.09 -21.16 10.44
CA GLU A 47 -9.96 -21.69 9.66
C GLU A 47 -8.63 -21.00 9.97
N PHE A 48 -8.66 -19.79 10.53
CA PHE A 48 -7.47 -19.04 10.94
C PHE A 48 -6.98 -19.38 12.35
N ARG A 49 -7.58 -20.39 13.00
CA ARG A 49 -7.20 -20.83 14.34
C ARG A 49 -5.77 -21.36 14.34
N VAL A 50 -4.96 -20.90 15.28
CA VAL A 50 -3.61 -21.42 15.46
C VAL A 50 -3.66 -22.84 16.04
N PRO A 51 -2.98 -23.84 15.43
CA PRO A 51 -2.86 -25.17 15.99
C PRO A 51 -2.35 -25.12 17.43
N ASP A 52 -2.91 -25.99 18.27
CA ASP A 52 -2.60 -26.12 19.69
C ASP A 52 -2.95 -24.89 20.57
N ARG A 53 -3.48 -23.81 19.99
CA ARG A 53 -3.83 -22.56 20.70
C ARG A 53 -5.23 -22.09 20.31
N PRO A 54 -6.30 -22.70 20.85
CA PRO A 54 -7.67 -22.53 20.36
C PRO A 54 -8.27 -21.14 20.57
N GLY A 55 -7.68 -20.32 21.44
CA GLY A 55 -8.06 -18.92 21.62
C GLY A 55 -7.28 -17.94 20.74
N GLU A 56 -6.39 -18.41 19.87
CA GLU A 56 -5.55 -17.57 19.01
C GLU A 56 -5.91 -17.76 17.54
N PHE A 57 -6.10 -16.65 16.84
CA PHE A 57 -6.42 -16.64 15.41
C PHE A 57 -5.50 -15.68 14.69
N ALA A 58 -4.90 -16.15 13.61
CA ALA A 58 -3.89 -15.39 12.92
C ALA A 58 -4.04 -15.52 11.41
N LEU A 59 -4.06 -14.37 10.75
CA LEU A 59 -4.27 -14.30 9.31
C LEU A 59 -3.34 -13.27 8.68
N PHE A 60 -2.90 -13.58 7.47
CA PHE A 60 -2.13 -12.69 6.61
C PHE A 60 -3.05 -12.14 5.51
N VAL A 61 -2.90 -10.85 5.22
CA VAL A 61 -3.59 -10.20 4.10
C VAL A 61 -2.56 -9.46 3.27
N GLU A 62 -2.40 -9.88 2.02
CA GLU A 62 -1.56 -9.18 1.04
C GLU A 62 -2.07 -7.76 0.84
N THR A 63 -1.15 -6.79 0.85
CA THR A 63 -1.49 -5.38 0.59
C THR A 63 -0.61 -4.72 -0.47
N GLY A 64 0.55 -5.32 -0.75
CA GLY A 64 1.57 -4.75 -1.62
C GLY A 64 2.26 -3.50 -1.04
N SER A 65 2.11 -3.24 0.27
CA SER A 65 2.74 -2.13 1.01
C SER A 65 3.77 -2.63 2.01
N THR A 66 4.91 -1.93 2.06
CA THR A 66 6.00 -2.14 3.02
C THR A 66 5.88 -1.25 4.27
N SER A 67 4.82 -0.43 4.38
CA SER A 67 4.65 0.45 5.53
C SER A 67 4.43 -0.34 6.81
N GLN A 68 5.10 0.05 7.89
CA GLN A 68 4.89 -0.52 9.23
C GLN A 68 3.63 0.05 9.90
N HIS A 69 3.00 1.07 9.32
CA HIS A 69 1.84 1.74 9.87
C HIS A 69 0.57 1.00 9.45
N CYS A 70 0.00 0.24 10.37
CA CYS A 70 -1.29 -0.38 10.18
C CYS A 70 -2.19 -0.21 11.40
N LEU A 71 -3.50 -0.28 11.15
CA LEU A 71 -4.56 -0.19 12.13
C LEU A 71 -5.54 -1.33 11.83
N ALA A 72 -5.95 -2.05 12.85
CA ALA A 72 -7.06 -2.98 12.75
C ALA A 72 -8.05 -2.69 13.88
N THR A 73 -9.33 -2.85 13.60
CA THR A 73 -10.42 -2.66 14.56
C THR A 73 -11.46 -3.75 14.39
N LEU A 74 -12.03 -4.20 15.49
CA LEU A 74 -13.13 -5.15 15.47
C LEU A 74 -14.42 -4.45 15.04
N GLN A 75 -15.20 -5.12 14.20
CA GLN A 75 -16.61 -4.77 14.01
C GLN A 75 -17.46 -5.37 15.14
N GLU A 76 -18.75 -5.05 15.14
CA GLU A 76 -19.70 -5.66 16.09
C GLU A 76 -19.67 -7.19 15.96
N SER A 77 -19.49 -7.86 17.09
CA SER A 77 -19.44 -9.32 17.18
C SER A 77 -20.46 -9.81 18.20
N GLN A 78 -21.12 -10.93 17.88
CA GLN A 78 -22.01 -11.66 18.79
C GLN A 78 -21.34 -12.91 19.39
N LEU A 79 -20.01 -13.00 19.32
CA LEU A 79 -19.26 -14.13 19.84
C LEU A 79 -19.37 -14.20 21.36
N GLN A 80 -19.50 -15.42 21.88
CA GLN A 80 -19.58 -15.67 23.33
C GLN A 80 -18.25 -15.39 24.03
N ALA A 81 -17.13 -15.65 23.35
CA ALA A 81 -15.80 -15.31 23.81
C ALA A 81 -15.41 -13.94 23.23
N PRO A 82 -15.18 -12.90 24.06
CA PRO A 82 -14.67 -11.63 23.57
C PRO A 82 -13.19 -11.73 23.15
N VAL A 83 -12.83 -10.94 22.14
CA VAL A 83 -11.43 -10.67 21.82
C VAL A 83 -10.84 -9.78 22.92
N GLN A 84 -9.77 -10.24 23.56
CA GLN A 84 -9.03 -9.49 24.57
C GLN A 84 -7.99 -8.57 23.92
N GLU A 85 -7.28 -9.08 22.92
CA GLU A 85 -6.20 -8.37 22.26
C GLU A 85 -6.29 -8.55 20.74
N LEU A 86 -6.01 -7.47 20.02
CA LEU A 86 -5.92 -7.47 18.57
C LEU A 86 -4.66 -6.70 18.18
N TYR A 87 -3.81 -7.36 17.40
CA TYR A 87 -2.59 -6.78 16.87
C TYR A 87 -2.64 -6.74 15.35
N CYS A 88 -2.04 -5.69 14.80
CA CYS A 88 -1.73 -5.58 13.39
C CYS A 88 -0.24 -5.28 13.25
N ALA A 89 0.45 -5.97 12.35
CA ALA A 89 1.84 -5.68 12.01
C ALA A 89 2.08 -5.93 10.53
N HIS A 90 2.99 -5.16 9.93
CA HIS A 90 3.52 -5.49 8.61
C HIS A 90 4.30 -6.81 8.66
N ARG A 91 4.17 -7.63 7.60
CA ARG A 91 5.04 -8.77 7.34
C ARG A 91 5.27 -8.99 5.84
N THR A 92 6.45 -9.53 5.54
CA THR A 92 6.74 -10.15 4.25
C THR A 92 6.47 -11.65 4.37
N ALA A 93 5.39 -12.10 3.75
CA ALA A 93 5.07 -13.51 3.58
C ALA A 93 5.94 -14.10 2.47
N THR A 94 6.31 -15.37 2.61
CA THR A 94 7.04 -16.10 1.58
C THR A 94 6.18 -17.27 1.15
N PHE A 95 5.92 -17.43 -0.15
CA PHE A 95 5.15 -18.51 -0.75
C PHE A 95 6.03 -19.35 -1.67
N ASP A 96 5.48 -20.46 -2.19
CA ASP A 96 6.12 -21.31 -3.19
C ASP A 96 7.51 -21.81 -2.74
N GLY A 97 7.60 -22.24 -1.49
CA GLY A 97 8.83 -22.81 -0.91
C GLY A 97 10.00 -21.82 -0.84
N GLY A 98 9.74 -20.52 -0.74
CA GLY A 98 10.80 -19.51 -0.63
C GLY A 98 10.88 -18.51 -1.77
N SER A 99 10.20 -18.77 -2.88
CA SER A 99 10.49 -18.08 -4.15
C SER A 99 9.65 -16.83 -4.40
N THR A 100 8.47 -16.75 -3.79
CA THR A 100 7.55 -15.62 -3.94
C THR A 100 7.48 -14.86 -2.62
N HIS A 101 7.82 -13.57 -2.62
CA HIS A 101 7.68 -12.71 -1.43
C HIS A 101 6.53 -11.73 -1.63
N VAL A 102 5.66 -11.65 -0.65
CA VAL A 102 4.44 -10.83 -0.69
C VAL A 102 4.39 -9.93 0.53
N GLU A 103 4.16 -8.65 0.28
CA GLU A 103 4.07 -7.63 1.31
C GLU A 103 2.62 -7.50 1.80
N GLY A 104 2.41 -7.52 3.11
CA GLY A 104 1.07 -7.47 3.67
C GLY A 104 1.04 -7.16 5.16
N ILE A 105 -0.13 -7.35 5.74
CA ILE A 105 -0.36 -7.25 7.18
C ILE A 105 -0.67 -8.61 7.78
N TRP A 106 -0.17 -8.79 9.00
CA TRP A 106 -0.48 -9.89 9.89
C TRP A 106 -1.43 -9.38 10.96
N ILE A 107 -2.64 -9.96 11.02
CA ILE A 107 -3.63 -9.67 12.04
C ILE A 107 -3.67 -10.85 13.01
N HIS A 108 -3.47 -10.56 14.30
CA HIS A 108 -3.47 -11.57 15.35
C HIS A 108 -4.50 -11.22 16.41
N LEU A 109 -5.45 -12.13 16.62
CA LEU A 109 -6.56 -12.03 17.55
C LEU A 109 -6.34 -12.98 18.71
N PHE A 110 -6.48 -12.48 19.93
CA PHE A 110 -6.43 -13.27 21.16
C PHE A 110 -7.79 -13.20 21.85
N PHE A 111 -8.47 -14.32 21.96
CA PHE A 111 -9.74 -14.45 22.65
C PHE A 111 -9.55 -14.84 24.11
N SER A 112 -10.50 -14.46 24.97
CA SER A 112 -10.49 -14.85 26.39
C SER A 112 -10.69 -16.34 26.64
N ALA A 113 -11.26 -17.05 25.66
CA ALA A 113 -11.55 -18.48 25.63
C ALA A 113 -11.68 -18.91 24.16
N ASP A 114 -11.75 -20.22 23.89
CA ASP A 114 -12.03 -20.73 22.54
C ASP A 114 -13.43 -20.25 22.07
N PRO A 115 -13.54 -19.48 20.96
CA PRO A 115 -14.83 -19.04 20.43
C PRO A 115 -15.61 -20.16 19.72
N GLY A 116 -15.03 -21.36 19.56
CA GLY A 116 -15.64 -22.52 18.93
C GLY A 116 -15.59 -22.49 17.40
N ASP A 117 -16.12 -23.53 16.77
CA ASP A 117 -16.03 -23.72 15.31
C ASP A 117 -17.00 -22.84 14.51
N ALA A 118 -17.98 -22.24 15.20
CA ALA A 118 -18.89 -21.25 14.63
C ALA A 118 -18.35 -19.81 14.72
N MET A 119 -17.03 -19.65 14.88
CA MET A 119 -16.40 -18.34 14.95
C MET A 119 -16.59 -17.59 13.62
N ASP A 120 -17.18 -16.40 13.73
CA ASP A 120 -17.48 -15.49 12.63
C ASP A 120 -17.24 -14.06 13.12
N LEU A 121 -16.21 -13.41 12.58
CA LEU A 121 -15.77 -12.08 13.00
C LEU A 121 -15.33 -11.26 11.80
N TRP A 122 -15.66 -9.98 11.81
CA TRP A 122 -15.19 -9.03 10.81
C TRP A 122 -14.21 -8.05 11.44
N VAL A 123 -13.05 -7.89 10.81
CA VAL A 123 -11.99 -6.97 11.21
C VAL A 123 -11.83 -5.92 10.14
N THR A 124 -12.05 -4.65 10.48
CA THR A 124 -11.69 -3.55 9.58
C THR A 124 -10.19 -3.30 9.70
N ALA A 125 -9.46 -3.38 8.59
CA ALA A 125 -8.04 -3.13 8.55
C ALA A 125 -7.67 -1.97 7.63
N TYR A 126 -6.57 -1.32 7.98
CA TYR A 126 -5.92 -0.27 7.22
C TYR A 126 -4.41 -0.46 7.29
N GLN A 127 -3.73 -0.28 6.17
CA GLN A 127 -2.29 -0.09 6.13
C GLN A 127 -1.95 1.10 5.22
N GLU A 128 -1.04 1.95 5.69
CA GLU A 128 -0.57 3.07 4.89
C GLU A 128 0.10 2.58 3.60
N GLY A 129 -0.28 3.18 2.48
CA GLY A 129 0.27 2.83 1.17
C GLY A 129 -0.18 1.48 0.62
N ALA A 130 -1.17 0.81 1.23
CA ALA A 130 -1.80 -0.38 0.68
C ALA A 130 -2.29 -0.13 -0.75
N LYS A 131 -1.98 -1.07 -1.66
CA LYS A 131 -2.39 -1.01 -3.08
C LYS A 131 -3.73 -1.71 -3.29
N SER A 132 -3.95 -2.78 -2.53
CA SER A 132 -5.15 -3.61 -2.51
C SER A 132 -5.22 -4.34 -1.17
N TYR A 133 -6.27 -5.11 -0.94
CA TYR A 133 -6.31 -6.12 0.12
C TYR A 133 -6.66 -7.45 -0.53
N GLY A 134 -5.79 -8.44 -0.37
CA GLY A 134 -5.97 -9.79 -0.90
C GLY A 134 -6.94 -10.62 -0.06
N THR A 135 -7.18 -11.85 -0.50
CA THR A 135 -7.91 -12.84 0.31
C THR A 135 -7.09 -13.18 1.56
N PRO A 136 -7.69 -13.20 2.76
CA PRO A 136 -7.01 -13.63 3.97
C PRO A 136 -6.52 -15.08 3.88
N THR A 137 -5.31 -15.32 4.34
CA THR A 137 -4.72 -16.67 4.37
C THR A 137 -4.13 -16.96 5.75
N TYR A 138 -4.24 -18.21 6.18
CA TYR A 138 -3.53 -18.67 7.37
C TYR A 138 -2.04 -18.83 7.02
N CYS A 139 -1.16 -18.16 7.77
CA CYS A 139 0.27 -18.21 7.49
C CYS A 139 1.12 -18.26 8.77
N PHE A 140 1.18 -19.44 9.38
CA PHE A 140 1.81 -19.60 10.68
C PHE A 140 3.01 -20.54 10.59
N THR A 141 4.11 -20.11 9.96
CA THR A 141 5.38 -20.84 10.10
C THR A 141 6.60 -19.93 9.99
N SER A 142 7.76 -20.44 10.42
CA SER A 142 9.08 -19.87 10.14
C SER A 142 9.54 -20.06 8.69
N GLU A 143 8.86 -20.93 7.93
CA GLU A 143 9.21 -21.30 6.56
C GLU A 143 8.40 -20.52 5.50
N GLY A 144 7.34 -19.82 5.95
CA GLY A 144 6.50 -18.98 5.11
C GLY A 144 5.01 -19.32 5.23
N CYS A 145 4.30 -18.91 4.20
CA CYS A 145 2.98 -19.36 3.81
C CYS A 145 3.15 -20.33 2.61
#